data_AF-A0AAQ2UUY4-F1
#
_entry.id   AF-A0AAQ2UUY4-F1
#
_cell.length_a   1.000
_cell.length_b   1.000
_cell.length_c   1.000
_cell.angle_alpha   90.00
_cell.angle_beta   90.00
_cell.angle_gamma   90.00
#
_symmetry.space_group_name_H-M   'P 1'
#
loop_
_entity.id
_entity.type
_entity.pdbx_description
1 polymer ?
#
loop_
_entity_poly.entity_id
_entity_poly.type
_entity_poly.pdbx_seq_one_letter_code
_entity_poly.pdbx_strand_id
1 'polypeptide(L)'
;MEKRESGKKLWIWFFAAIIFFAAIYVVWSILNATEIKTEKITGLNGQTKVVQINENTRKWTENNYNSLSMANVTDLLFGGSSSYETYGDIVKRFGKPADSESMETDGMKAKEGVWVNVDSDLGDQVDLTFVDVKGNSDVDNYVLIAKKQADQ
;
A
#
# COMPACT_ATOMS: atom_id res chain seq x y z
N MET A 1 17.12 -72.55 18.08
CA MET A 1 16.72 -71.63 16.97
C MET A 1 15.82 -70.57 17.58
N GLU A 2 16.40 -69.43 17.94
CA GLU A 2 15.69 -68.34 18.63
C GLU A 2 15.02 -67.44 17.57
N LYS A 3 13.69 -67.38 17.61
CA LYS A 3 12.86 -66.71 16.60
C LYS A 3 12.90 -65.21 16.86
N ARG A 4 13.51 -64.47 15.94
CA ARG A 4 13.71 -63.00 15.98
C ARG A 4 12.40 -62.26 16.23
N GLU A 5 12.17 -61.80 17.46
CA GLU A 5 11.10 -60.83 17.82
C GLU A 5 11.46 -59.37 17.51
N SER A 6 12.49 -59.10 16.70
CA SER A 6 13.00 -57.73 16.47
C SER A 6 12.12 -56.84 15.56
N GLY A 7 11.14 -57.39 14.84
CA GLY A 7 10.37 -56.65 13.84
C GLY A 7 9.30 -55.70 14.38
N LYS A 8 8.76 -55.95 15.59
CA LYS A 8 7.67 -55.14 16.17
C LYS A 8 8.15 -53.83 16.81
N LYS A 9 9.42 -53.79 17.25
CA LYS A 9 10.00 -52.59 17.90
C LYS A 9 10.55 -51.58 16.89
N LEU A 10 10.96 -52.02 15.70
CA LEU A 10 11.49 -51.14 14.64
C LEU A 10 10.41 -50.24 14.01
N TRP A 11 9.18 -50.76 13.93
CA TRP A 11 8.05 -50.06 13.31
C TRP A 11 7.57 -48.84 14.13
N ILE A 12 7.69 -48.92 15.47
CA ILE A 12 7.38 -47.80 16.38
C ILE A 12 8.35 -46.63 16.14
N TRP A 13 9.65 -46.92 15.95
CA TRP A 13 10.64 -45.90 15.61
C TRP A 13 10.40 -45.27 14.23
N PHE A 14 9.87 -46.04 13.27
CA PHE A 14 9.48 -45.53 11.96
C PHE A 14 8.33 -44.52 12.03
N PHE A 15 7.27 -44.80 12.81
CA PHE A 15 6.20 -43.82 13.00
C PHE A 15 6.64 -42.59 13.79
N ALA A 16 7.46 -42.77 14.83
CA ALA A 16 8.01 -41.66 15.60
C ALA A 16 8.82 -40.71 14.70
N ALA A 17 9.61 -41.24 13.77
CA ALA A 17 10.35 -40.45 12.79
C ALA A 17 9.42 -39.68 11.85
N ILE A 18 8.38 -40.32 11.31
CA ILE A 18 7.41 -39.65 10.41
C ILE A 18 6.68 -38.51 11.14
N ILE A 19 6.24 -38.74 12.37
CA ILE A 19 5.58 -37.71 13.20
C ILE A 19 6.55 -36.56 13.49
N PHE A 20 7.82 -36.86 13.78
CA PHE A 20 8.86 -35.86 14.01
C PHE A 20 9.13 -34.99 12.77
N PHE A 21 9.25 -35.60 11.58
CA PHE A 21 9.43 -34.85 10.33
C PHE A 21 8.19 -34.02 9.95
N ALA A 22 6.98 -34.54 10.18
CA ALA A 22 5.75 -33.78 9.99
C ALA A 22 5.67 -32.56 10.93
N ALA A 23 6.06 -32.72 12.20
CA ALA A 23 6.11 -31.62 13.16
C ALA A 23 7.15 -30.56 12.76
N ILE A 24 8.34 -30.96 12.30
CA ILE A 24 9.35 -30.04 11.78
C ILE A 24 8.82 -29.26 10.56
N TYR A 25 8.13 -29.94 9.63
CA TYR A 25 7.57 -29.30 8.46
C TYR A 25 6.51 -28.25 8.81
N VAL A 26 5.61 -28.56 9.76
CA VAL A 26 4.62 -27.61 10.25
C VAL A 26 5.29 -26.41 10.93
N VAL A 27 6.28 -26.65 11.80
CA VAL A 27 7.03 -25.57 12.48
C VAL A 27 7.78 -24.68 11.48
N TRP A 28 8.42 -25.27 10.45
CA TRP A 28 9.08 -24.52 9.39
C TRP A 28 8.10 -23.68 8.57
N SER A 29 6.90 -24.21 8.29
CA SER A 29 5.85 -23.46 7.57
C SER A 29 5.31 -22.26 8.36
N ILE A 30 5.27 -22.35 9.70
CA ILE A 30 4.85 -21.25 10.58
C ILE A 30 5.94 -20.17 10.70
N LEU A 31 7.22 -20.57 10.71
CA LEU A 31 8.36 -19.64 10.79
C LEU A 31 8.61 -18.87 9.48
N ASN A 32 8.21 -19.41 8.34
CA ASN A 32 8.27 -18.72 7.05
C ASN A 32 7.03 -17.86 6.76
N ALA A 33 6.24 -17.53 7.78
CA ALA A 33 5.17 -16.56 7.64
C ALA A 33 5.79 -15.24 7.14
N THR A 34 5.44 -14.85 5.93
CA THR A 34 5.91 -13.63 5.29
C THR A 34 5.71 -12.46 6.23
N GLU A 35 6.77 -11.75 6.61
CA GLU A 35 6.65 -10.52 7.39
C GLU A 35 5.80 -9.53 6.58
N ILE A 36 4.56 -9.32 7.02
CA ILE A 36 3.69 -8.31 6.43
C ILE A 36 4.20 -6.97 6.94
N LYS A 37 4.88 -6.21 6.08
CA LYS A 37 5.26 -4.84 6.42
C LYS A 37 4.02 -3.96 6.50
N THR A 38 3.95 -3.17 7.55
CA THR A 38 2.83 -2.29 7.85
C THR A 38 3.34 -0.91 8.19
N GLU A 39 2.66 0.13 7.71
CA GLU A 39 2.91 1.51 8.11
C GLU A 39 1.75 2.09 8.90
N LYS A 40 2.07 3.01 9.79
CA LYS A 40 1.10 3.78 10.55
C LYS A 40 0.84 5.07 9.78
N ILE A 41 -0.35 5.20 9.20
CA ILE A 41 -0.75 6.41 8.48
C ILE A 41 -1.70 7.28 9.29
N THR A 42 -1.66 8.58 9.04
CA THR A 42 -2.67 9.51 9.58
C THR A 42 -3.35 10.22 8.41
N GLY A 43 -4.66 10.04 8.26
CA GLY A 43 -5.46 10.71 7.22
C GLY A 43 -5.86 12.14 7.61
N LEU A 44 -6.52 12.87 6.71
CA LEU A 44 -6.98 14.25 6.93
C LEU A 44 -7.86 14.43 8.17
N ASN A 45 -8.64 13.41 8.55
CA ASN A 45 -9.50 13.44 9.73
C ASN A 45 -8.73 13.29 11.07
N GLY A 46 -7.40 13.17 11.03
CA GLY A 46 -6.54 12.97 12.19
C GLY A 46 -6.62 11.56 12.79
N GLN A 47 -7.37 10.65 12.17
CA GLN A 47 -7.39 9.25 12.57
C GLN A 47 -6.16 8.53 12.06
N THR A 48 -5.58 7.73 12.95
CA THR A 48 -4.46 6.90 12.61
C THR A 48 -4.92 5.48 12.28
N LYS A 49 -4.41 4.92 11.18
CA LYS A 49 -4.67 3.55 10.73
C LYS A 49 -3.36 2.83 10.42
N VAL A 50 -3.32 1.53 10.67
CA VAL A 50 -2.20 0.67 10.25
C VAL A 50 -2.57 0.03 8.92
N VAL A 51 -1.73 0.21 7.90
CA VAL A 51 -1.96 -0.27 6.53
C VAL A 51 -0.82 -1.17 6.08
N GLN A 52 -1.15 -2.19 5.29
CA GLN A 52 -0.15 -3.08 4.71
C GLN A 52 0.54 -2.39 3.53
N ILE A 53 1.87 -2.45 3.50
CA ILE A 53 2.66 -1.93 2.37
C ILE A 53 2.66 -2.97 1.26
N ASN A 54 2.28 -2.56 0.05
CA ASN A 54 2.53 -3.37 -1.13
C ASN A 54 3.88 -3.00 -1.73
N GLU A 55 4.92 -3.77 -1.43
CA GLU A 55 6.28 -3.53 -1.93
C GLU A 55 6.43 -3.72 -3.45
N ASN A 56 5.43 -4.33 -4.10
CA ASN A 56 5.47 -4.52 -5.56
C ASN A 56 5.09 -3.24 -6.33
N THR A 57 4.64 -2.20 -5.63
CA THR A 57 4.41 -0.90 -6.27
C THR A 57 5.71 -0.12 -6.38
N ARG A 58 5.76 0.84 -7.31
CA ARG A 58 6.91 1.73 -7.44
C ARG A 58 7.04 2.58 -6.18
N LYS A 59 8.23 2.55 -5.56
CA LYS A 59 8.59 3.41 -4.43
C LYS A 59 8.56 4.89 -4.85
N TRP A 60 7.96 5.75 -4.03
CA TRP A 60 8.06 7.20 -4.19
C TRP A 60 9.49 7.66 -3.89
N THR A 61 9.95 8.66 -4.63
CA THR A 61 11.24 9.31 -4.40
C THR A 61 11.02 10.81 -4.35
N GLU A 62 11.95 11.55 -3.74
CA GLU A 62 11.86 13.00 -3.65
C GLU A 62 11.74 13.64 -5.04
N ASN A 63 12.52 13.17 -6.02
CA ASN A 63 12.42 13.63 -7.41
C ASN A 63 11.02 13.41 -8.00
N ASN A 64 10.40 12.24 -7.78
CA ASN A 64 9.06 11.97 -8.27
C ASN A 64 8.04 12.94 -7.63
N TYR A 65 8.10 13.11 -6.31
CA TYR A 65 7.23 14.00 -5.56
C TYR A 65 7.38 15.48 -5.98
N ASN A 66 8.61 15.92 -6.18
CA ASN A 66 8.91 17.30 -6.60
C ASN A 66 8.55 17.55 -8.06
N SER A 67 8.61 16.53 -8.92
CA SER A 67 8.24 16.63 -10.34
C SER A 67 6.73 16.65 -10.61
N LEU A 68 5.88 16.36 -9.61
CA LEU A 68 4.43 16.34 -9.79
C LEU A 68 3.92 17.72 -10.23
N SER A 69 3.23 17.75 -11.37
CA SER A 69 2.57 18.96 -11.86
C SER A 69 1.21 19.12 -11.19
N MET A 70 1.07 20.19 -10.40
CA MET A 70 -0.19 20.55 -9.74
C MET A 70 -0.95 21.56 -10.59
N ALA A 71 -2.26 21.42 -10.65
CA ALA A 71 -3.10 22.47 -11.21
C ALA A 71 -3.28 23.61 -10.22
N ASN A 72 -3.34 24.83 -10.76
CA ASN A 72 -3.84 25.97 -10.02
C ASN A 72 -5.38 25.92 -10.04
N VAL A 73 -6.02 26.01 -8.87
CA VAL A 73 -7.49 26.04 -8.75
C VAL A 73 -8.11 27.17 -9.59
N THR A 74 -7.42 28.31 -9.74
CA THR A 74 -7.84 29.40 -10.63
C THR A 74 -7.83 28.97 -12.10
N ASP A 75 -6.78 28.30 -12.57
CA ASP A 75 -6.73 27.81 -13.96
C ASP A 75 -7.84 26.79 -14.24
N LEU A 76 -8.12 25.94 -13.25
CA LEU A 76 -9.18 24.95 -13.30
C LEU A 76 -10.57 25.57 -13.45
N LEU A 77 -10.84 26.67 -12.74
CA LEU A 77 -12.14 27.35 -12.77
C LEU A 77 -12.33 28.26 -13.99
N PHE A 78 -11.24 28.86 -14.51
CA PHE A 78 -11.32 29.88 -15.56
C PHE A 78 -10.76 29.43 -16.92
N GLY A 79 -10.43 28.15 -17.09
CA GLY A 79 -10.06 27.57 -18.38
C GLY A 79 -8.61 27.82 -18.81
N GLY A 80 -7.68 27.85 -17.86
CA GLY A 80 -6.24 27.92 -18.13
C GLY A 80 -5.70 26.67 -18.83
N SER A 81 -4.65 26.83 -19.63
CA SER A 81 -3.94 25.72 -20.27
C SER A 81 -2.69 25.37 -19.46
N SER A 82 -2.88 24.55 -18.43
CA SER A 82 -1.79 24.00 -17.63
C SER A 82 -1.86 22.48 -17.69
N SER A 83 -0.73 21.81 -17.98
CA SER A 83 -0.62 20.36 -17.89
C SER A 83 -0.56 19.96 -16.42
N TYR A 84 -1.53 19.20 -15.94
CA TYR A 84 -1.61 18.77 -14.55
C TYR A 84 -1.70 17.25 -14.46
N GLU A 85 -1.28 16.72 -13.31
CA GLU A 85 -1.38 15.29 -13.03
C GLU A 85 -2.81 14.92 -12.62
N THR A 86 -3.28 13.78 -13.11
CA THR A 86 -4.56 13.21 -12.71
C THR A 86 -4.37 12.07 -11.70
N TYR A 87 -5.41 11.77 -10.93
CA TYR A 87 -5.42 10.61 -10.03
C TYR A 87 -5.10 9.31 -10.79
N GLY A 88 -5.69 9.12 -11.98
CA GLY A 88 -5.42 7.97 -12.82
C GLY A 88 -3.94 7.86 -13.23
N ASP A 89 -3.29 8.98 -13.55
CA ASP A 89 -1.87 8.99 -13.92
C ASP A 89 -0.96 8.62 -12.75
N ILE A 90 -1.27 9.13 -11.55
CA ILE A 90 -0.54 8.78 -10.33
C ILE A 90 -0.70 7.31 -9.99
N VAL A 91 -1.93 6.78 -10.04
CA VAL A 91 -2.22 5.37 -9.74
C VAL A 91 -1.53 4.44 -10.75
N LYS A 92 -1.47 4.80 -12.03
CA LYS A 92 -0.72 4.04 -13.04
C LYS A 92 0.77 3.98 -12.73
N ARG A 93 1.35 5.04 -12.17
CA ARG A 93 2.80 5.12 -11.89
C ARG A 93 3.21 4.52 -10.55
N PHE A 94 2.39 4.67 -9.51
CA PHE A 94 2.73 4.33 -8.13
C PHE A 94 1.79 3.29 -7.49
N GLY A 95 0.82 2.80 -8.24
CA GLY A 95 -0.22 1.92 -7.72
C GLY A 95 -1.30 2.68 -6.95
N LYS A 96 -2.31 1.92 -6.48
CA LYS A 96 -3.38 2.48 -5.65
C LYS A 96 -2.82 3.00 -4.33
N PRO A 97 -3.38 4.08 -3.77
CA PRO A 97 -3.00 4.55 -2.45
C PRO A 97 -3.33 3.48 -1.39
N ALA A 98 -2.59 3.51 -0.28
CA ALA A 98 -2.83 2.64 0.87
C ALA A 98 -4.11 3.01 1.61
N ASP A 99 -4.50 4.28 1.55
CA ASP A 99 -5.79 4.78 2.02
C ASP A 99 -6.28 5.92 1.14
N SER A 100 -7.60 6.07 1.02
CA SER A 100 -8.18 7.17 0.27
C SER A 100 -9.49 7.61 0.88
N GLU A 101 -9.68 8.90 1.00
CA GLU A 101 -10.95 9.52 1.42
C GLU A 101 -11.51 10.35 0.27
N SER A 102 -12.84 10.43 0.19
CA SER A 102 -13.54 11.30 -0.75
C SER A 102 -14.41 12.26 0.05
N MET A 103 -14.40 13.53 -0.35
CA MET A 103 -15.21 14.58 0.24
C MET A 103 -16.03 15.26 -0.85
N GLU A 104 -17.25 15.64 -0.54
CA GLU A 104 -18.08 16.47 -1.42
C GLU A 104 -18.55 17.69 -0.63
N THR A 105 -18.35 18.88 -1.16
CA THR A 105 -18.79 20.14 -0.55
C THR A 105 -19.25 21.08 -1.65
N ASP A 106 -20.48 21.59 -1.54
CA ASP A 106 -21.08 22.50 -2.51
C ASP A 106 -20.98 22.02 -3.97
N GLY A 107 -21.11 20.70 -4.18
CA GLY A 107 -21.02 20.06 -5.50
C GLY A 107 -19.59 19.88 -6.04
N MET A 108 -18.57 20.35 -5.33
CA MET A 108 -17.17 20.04 -5.61
C MET A 108 -16.80 18.73 -4.93
N LYS A 109 -16.24 17.79 -5.70
CA LYS A 109 -15.73 16.52 -5.18
C LYS A 109 -14.22 16.59 -5.06
N ALA A 110 -13.72 16.27 -3.88
CA ALA A 110 -12.31 16.09 -3.60
C ALA A 110 -12.03 14.63 -3.27
N LYS A 111 -10.81 14.20 -3.59
CA LYS A 111 -10.29 12.89 -3.23
C LYS A 111 -8.91 13.07 -2.64
N GLU A 112 -8.68 12.49 -1.48
CA GLU A 112 -7.35 12.33 -0.91
C GLU A 112 -6.85 10.90 -1.16
N GLY A 113 -5.56 10.76 -1.46
CA GLY A 113 -4.87 9.48 -1.44
C GLY A 113 -3.59 9.57 -0.62
N VAL A 114 -3.34 8.53 0.18
CA VAL A 114 -2.15 8.36 1.01
C VAL A 114 -1.31 7.20 0.46
N TRP A 115 -0.04 7.46 0.14
CA TRP A 115 0.92 6.44 -0.28
C TRP A 115 2.01 6.26 0.78
N VAL A 116 2.34 5.00 1.08
CA VAL A 116 3.28 4.63 2.16
C VAL A 116 4.54 3.93 1.67
N ASN A 117 4.58 3.50 0.41
CA ASN A 117 5.81 2.97 -0.19
C ASN A 117 6.68 4.15 -0.64
N VAL A 118 7.25 4.87 0.33
CA VAL A 118 7.94 6.14 0.15
C VAL A 118 9.41 6.06 0.54
N ASP A 119 10.23 6.91 -0.06
CA ASP A 119 11.62 7.05 0.37
C ASP A 119 11.71 7.73 1.72
N SER A 120 12.73 7.38 2.51
CA SER A 120 12.93 7.94 3.85
C SER A 120 13.03 9.46 3.85
N ASP A 121 13.53 10.03 2.75
CA ASP A 121 13.70 11.47 2.57
C ASP A 121 12.36 12.22 2.45
N LEU A 122 11.25 11.51 2.21
CA LEU A 122 9.88 12.05 2.15
C LEU A 122 9.07 11.84 3.45
N GLY A 123 9.69 11.24 4.48
CA GLY A 123 9.01 10.81 5.70
C GLY A 123 8.27 9.49 5.51
N ASP A 124 7.22 9.27 6.30
CA ASP A 124 6.50 7.99 6.37
C ASP A 124 5.39 7.84 5.32
N GLN A 125 4.89 8.95 4.77
CA GLN A 125 3.81 8.95 3.77
C GLN A 125 3.83 10.17 2.86
N VAL A 126 3.23 10.00 1.69
CA VAL A 126 2.92 11.05 0.72
C VAL A 126 1.40 11.18 0.61
N ASP A 127 0.89 12.38 0.88
CA ASP A 127 -0.52 12.72 0.84
C ASP A 127 -0.77 13.62 -0.38
N LEU A 128 -1.70 13.21 -1.24
CA LEU A 128 -2.07 13.96 -2.43
C LEU A 128 -3.56 14.24 -2.43
N THR A 129 -3.92 15.50 -2.70
CA THR A 129 -5.31 15.96 -2.80
C THR A 129 -5.65 16.28 -4.24
N PHE A 130 -6.74 15.69 -4.71
CA PHE A 130 -7.25 15.84 -6.05
C PHE A 130 -8.68 16.38 -6.04
N VAL A 131 -9.09 17.10 -7.09
CA VAL A 131 -10.46 17.62 -7.23
C VAL A 131 -11.05 17.31 -8.59
N ASP A 132 -12.36 17.05 -8.62
CA ASP A 132 -13.15 16.98 -9.84
C ASP A 132 -13.57 18.39 -10.26
N VAL A 133 -13.05 18.83 -11.39
CA VAL A 133 -13.21 20.20 -11.90
C VAL A 133 -14.35 20.28 -12.91
N LYS A 134 -14.81 19.15 -13.45
CA LYS A 134 -15.73 19.11 -14.60
C LYS A 134 -17.08 18.47 -14.28
N GLY A 135 -17.35 18.16 -13.01
CA GLY A 135 -18.51 17.33 -12.63
C GLY A 135 -18.49 15.99 -13.34
N ASN A 136 -17.29 15.52 -13.73
CA ASN A 136 -17.13 14.31 -14.50
C ASN A 136 -17.09 13.18 -13.48
N SER A 137 -18.07 12.27 -13.52
CA SER A 137 -18.21 11.20 -12.52
C SER A 137 -17.06 10.18 -12.50
N ASP A 138 -16.08 10.34 -13.40
CA ASP A 138 -14.94 9.45 -13.55
C ASP A 138 -13.79 9.87 -12.62
N VAL A 139 -13.55 9.02 -11.62
CA VAL A 139 -12.55 9.22 -10.55
C VAL A 139 -11.12 9.36 -11.10
N ASP A 140 -10.85 8.79 -12.27
CA ASP A 140 -9.52 8.86 -12.88
C ASP A 140 -9.17 10.27 -13.35
N ASN A 141 -10.16 11.14 -13.55
CA ASN A 141 -9.97 12.50 -14.04
C ASN A 141 -9.83 13.55 -12.94
N TYR A 142 -9.76 13.14 -11.66
CA TYR A 142 -9.51 14.07 -10.56
C TYR A 142 -8.12 14.68 -10.72
N VAL A 143 -8.03 16.00 -10.57
CA VAL A 143 -6.81 16.76 -10.85
C VAL A 143 -6.07 17.07 -9.56
N LEU A 144 -4.76 16.84 -9.54
CA LEU A 144 -3.90 17.14 -8.40
C LEU A 144 -3.85 18.66 -8.14
N ILE A 145 -4.20 19.08 -6.93
CA ILE A 145 -4.18 20.50 -6.51
C ILE A 145 -3.32 20.76 -5.28
N ALA A 146 -3.05 19.73 -4.47
CA ALA A 146 -2.20 19.86 -3.31
C ALA A 146 -1.43 18.56 -3.06
N LYS A 147 -0.26 18.72 -2.45
CA LYS A 147 0.59 17.65 -1.96
C LYS A 147 1.08 18.00 -0.57
N LYS A 148 1.23 16.99 0.27
CA LYS A 148 1.78 17.10 1.62
C LYS A 148 2.67 15.87 1.89
N GLN A 149 3.75 16.09 2.60
CA GLN A 149 4.62 15.03 3.11
C GLN A 149 4.43 14.96 4.62
N ALA A 150 4.61 13.78 5.20
CA ALA A 150 4.68 13.66 6.65
C ALA A 150 5.93 14.38 7.18
N ASP A 151 5.82 14.96 8.37
CA ASP A 151 6.98 15.51 9.08
C ASP A 151 7.90 14.35 9.50
N GLN A 152 9.21 14.51 9.29
CA GLN A 152 10.26 13.58 9.75
C GLN A 152 10.49 13.68 11.26
#